data_AF-A0A1F4M806-F1
#
_entry.id   AF-A0A1F4M806-F1
#
_cell.length_a   1.000
_cell.length_b   1.000
_cell.length_c   1.000
_cell.angle_alpha   90.00
_cell.angle_beta   90.00
_cell.angle_gamma   90.00
#
_symmetry.space_group_name_H-M   'P 1'
#
loop_
_entity.id
_entity.type
_entity.pdbx_description
1 polymer ?
#
loop_
_entity_poly.entity_id
_entity_poly.type
_entity_poly.pdbx_seq_one_letter_code
_entity_poly.pdbx_strand_id
1 'polypeptide(L)'
;MIDFYATRLLTALVCSAWLAPVSATAVPQNVVTSLLAHAELVRQGSVPAPPAGVQDMQWQQLYPANWKPGKILDQLGVGKLQDDDPQAPSIMAKISRAWQAAPVMSKPIDGAVRLTGFAVMPKAAADASDTVILVPYYGACIHTPPPPSNQMVLVKLKQKIPTTMYQFPIWVTGKLLVKSSSTEHGRVAYRIDNATWEPYPYLKYPIPKYQLPR
;
A
#
# COMPACT_ATOMS: atom_id res chain seq x y z
N MET A 1 43.59 -69.05 -60.98
CA MET A 1 43.19 -67.68 -61.31
C MET A 1 42.60 -67.06 -60.06
N ILE A 2 43.21 -65.97 -59.56
CA ILE A 2 42.60 -64.90 -58.73
C ILE A 2 42.19 -65.32 -57.30
N ASP A 3 42.45 -64.63 -56.19
CA ASP A 3 43.38 -63.58 -55.77
C ASP A 3 43.36 -63.60 -54.22
N PHE A 4 44.48 -63.25 -53.59
CA PHE A 4 44.55 -62.85 -52.19
C PHE A 4 43.90 -61.47 -52.02
N TYR A 5 43.14 -61.23 -50.94
CA TYR A 5 43.35 -60.14 -49.99
C TYR A 5 42.26 -60.15 -48.90
N ALA A 6 42.72 -60.30 -47.67
CA ALA A 6 41.94 -60.17 -46.45
C ALA A 6 41.80 -58.69 -46.08
N THR A 7 40.63 -58.23 -45.61
CA THR A 7 40.57 -57.18 -44.59
C THR A 7 39.24 -57.22 -43.83
N ARG A 8 39.35 -57.21 -42.50
CA ARG A 8 38.26 -57.19 -41.52
C ARG A 8 37.51 -55.85 -41.53
N LEU A 9 36.20 -55.88 -41.33
CA LEU A 9 35.42 -54.71 -40.93
C LEU A 9 34.68 -55.03 -39.62
N LEU A 10 35.19 -54.45 -38.54
CA LEU A 10 34.47 -54.31 -37.27
C LEU A 10 33.21 -53.47 -37.51
N THR A 11 32.03 -53.98 -37.16
CA THR A 11 30.83 -53.15 -37.02
C THR A 11 30.67 -52.81 -35.54
N ALA A 12 30.85 -51.53 -35.22
CA ALA A 12 30.64 -50.97 -33.89
C ALA A 12 29.14 -50.95 -33.58
N LEU A 13 28.74 -51.53 -32.45
CA LEU A 13 27.39 -51.46 -31.91
C LEU A 13 27.20 -50.07 -31.29
N VAL A 14 26.55 -49.15 -32.00
CA VAL A 14 26.13 -47.86 -31.43
C VAL A 14 24.94 -48.12 -30.50
N CYS A 15 25.20 -48.07 -29.20
CA CYS A 15 24.16 -48.14 -28.18
C CYS A 15 23.46 -46.77 -28.12
N SER A 16 22.40 -46.60 -28.90
CA SER A 16 21.54 -45.42 -28.86
C SER A 16 20.73 -45.44 -27.56
N ALA A 17 21.23 -44.78 -26.51
CA ALA A 17 20.43 -44.50 -25.33
C ALA A 17 19.31 -43.53 -25.71
N TRP A 18 18.08 -44.03 -25.77
CA TRP A 18 16.87 -43.22 -25.96
C TRP A 18 16.68 -42.32 -24.73
N LEU A 19 17.04 -41.04 -24.84
CA LEU A 19 16.52 -40.02 -23.95
C LEU A 19 15.05 -39.78 -24.34
N ALA A 20 14.13 -40.45 -23.65
CA ALA A 20 12.72 -40.11 -23.76
C ALA A 20 12.52 -38.66 -23.28
N PRO A 21 11.78 -37.80 -24.01
CA PRO A 21 11.47 -36.46 -23.54
C PRO A 21 10.57 -36.59 -22.31
N VAL A 22 11.08 -36.17 -21.14
CA VAL A 22 10.24 -35.96 -19.96
C VAL A 22 9.31 -34.80 -20.31
N SER A 23 8.06 -35.11 -20.62
CA SER A 23 7.02 -34.11 -20.80
C SER A 23 6.74 -33.47 -19.44
N ALA A 24 7.19 -32.24 -19.24
CA ALA A 24 6.82 -31.47 -18.05
C ALA A 24 5.31 -31.21 -18.11
N THR A 25 4.54 -31.84 -17.23
CA THR A 25 3.12 -31.55 -17.09
C THR A 25 2.98 -30.14 -16.50
N ALA A 26 2.14 -29.30 -17.13
CA ALA A 26 1.86 -27.97 -16.61
C ALA A 26 1.20 -28.06 -15.23
N VAL A 27 1.69 -27.27 -14.27
CA VAL A 27 1.09 -27.20 -12.94
C VAL A 27 -0.35 -26.68 -13.07
N PRO A 28 -1.35 -27.35 -12.48
CA PRO A 28 -2.73 -26.89 -12.51
C PRO A 28 -2.89 -25.48 -11.93
N GLN A 29 -3.66 -24.61 -12.60
CA GLN A 29 -3.78 -23.19 -12.24
C GLN A 29 -4.34 -22.97 -10.82
N ASN A 30 -5.19 -23.88 -10.33
CA ASN A 30 -5.72 -23.87 -8.97
C ASN A 30 -4.63 -24.13 -7.91
N VAL A 31 -3.64 -24.97 -8.23
CA VAL A 31 -2.47 -25.22 -7.36
C VAL A 31 -1.58 -23.98 -7.29
N VAL A 32 -1.30 -23.35 -8.44
CA VAL A 32 -0.55 -22.08 -8.49
C VAL A 32 -1.26 -20.99 -7.68
N THR A 33 -2.57 -20.84 -7.86
CA THR A 33 -3.38 -19.83 -7.14
C THR A 33 -3.38 -20.08 -5.63
N SER A 34 -3.55 -21.33 -5.20
CA SER A 34 -3.49 -21.71 -3.79
C SER A 34 -2.12 -21.43 -3.18
N LEU A 35 -1.04 -21.81 -3.86
CA LEU A 35 0.33 -21.56 -3.40
C LEU A 35 0.64 -20.07 -3.28
N LEU A 36 0.21 -19.26 -4.25
CA LEU A 36 0.36 -17.81 -4.19
C LEU A 36 -0.44 -17.20 -3.02
N ALA A 37 -1.66 -17.67 -2.78
CA ALA A 37 -2.48 -17.21 -1.65
C ALA A 37 -1.82 -17.55 -0.30
N HIS A 38 -1.31 -18.79 -0.14
CA HIS A 38 -0.59 -19.19 1.07
C HIS A 38 0.72 -18.42 1.25
N ALA A 39 1.50 -18.23 0.18
CA ALA A 39 2.73 -17.45 0.21
C ALA A 39 2.45 -16.00 0.62
N GLU A 40 1.39 -15.38 0.10
CA GLU A 40 0.97 -14.04 0.49
C GLU A 40 0.52 -13.98 1.97
N LEU A 41 -0.17 -15.00 2.46
CA LEU A 41 -0.62 -15.10 3.85
C LEU A 41 0.57 -15.24 4.82
N VAL A 42 1.56 -16.08 4.47
CA VAL A 42 2.83 -16.19 5.21
C VAL A 42 3.62 -14.89 5.15
N ARG A 43 3.66 -14.22 3.99
CA ARG A 43 4.34 -12.94 3.82
C ARG A 43 3.71 -11.83 4.65
N GLN A 44 2.39 -11.77 4.73
CA GLN A 44 1.66 -10.84 5.59
C GLN A 44 1.89 -11.13 7.08
N GLY A 45 1.93 -12.40 7.47
CA GLY A 45 2.26 -12.81 8.84
C GLY A 45 3.73 -12.59 9.24
N SER A 46 4.61 -12.31 8.28
CA SER A 46 6.04 -12.09 8.53
C SER A 46 6.43 -10.65 8.86
N VAL A 47 5.47 -9.71 8.78
CA VAL A 47 5.66 -8.30 9.18
C VAL A 47 6.02 -8.24 10.67
N PRO A 48 7.10 -7.53 11.06
CA PRO A 48 7.48 -7.39 12.46
C PRO A 48 6.33 -6.84 13.30
N ALA A 49 6.06 -7.49 14.43
CA ALA A 49 5.07 -7.02 15.39
C ALA A 49 5.38 -5.58 15.86
N PRO A 50 4.37 -4.79 16.25
CA PRO A 50 4.61 -3.48 16.85
C PRO A 50 5.38 -3.64 18.18
N PRO A 51 6.03 -2.57 18.68
CA PRO A 51 6.63 -2.59 20.01
C PRO A 51 5.64 -3.03 21.09
N ALA A 52 6.13 -3.58 22.20
CA ALA A 52 5.28 -4.03 23.30
C ALA A 52 4.36 -2.89 23.80
N GLY A 53 3.06 -3.18 23.92
CA GLY A 53 2.06 -2.20 24.34
C GLY A 53 1.66 -1.18 23.26
N VAL A 54 2.13 -1.33 22.03
CA VAL A 54 1.72 -0.52 20.87
C VAL A 54 0.73 -1.31 20.02
N GLN A 55 -0.42 -0.70 19.72
CA GLN A 55 -1.41 -1.30 18.82
C GLN A 55 -1.02 -1.06 17.35
N ASP A 56 -1.05 -2.10 16.51
CA ASP A 56 -0.92 -1.94 15.06
C ASP A 56 -2.24 -1.43 14.46
N MET A 57 -2.27 -0.16 14.05
CA MET A 57 -3.46 0.54 13.58
C MET A 57 -3.59 0.43 12.07
N GLN A 58 -4.81 0.12 11.61
CA GLN A 58 -5.18 0.15 10.20
C GLN A 58 -6.01 1.41 9.88
N TRP A 59 -5.85 1.95 8.68
CA TRP A 59 -6.57 3.15 8.23
C TRP A 59 -8.10 3.03 8.30
N GLN A 60 -8.61 1.80 8.12
CA GLN A 60 -10.03 1.48 8.20
C GLN A 60 -10.62 1.66 9.61
N GLN A 61 -9.76 1.68 10.65
CA GLN A 61 -10.18 1.91 12.03
C GLN A 61 -10.30 3.40 12.36
N LEU A 62 -9.88 4.30 11.47
CA LEU A 62 -9.94 5.75 11.66
C LEU A 62 -11.30 6.36 11.27
N TYR A 63 -12.33 5.57 11.02
CA TYR A 63 -13.69 6.05 10.78
C TYR A 63 -14.74 5.05 11.29
N PRO A 64 -16.00 5.47 11.48
CA PRO A 64 -17.08 4.57 11.90
C PRO A 64 -17.36 3.51 10.84
N ALA A 65 -17.57 2.25 11.24
CA ALA A 65 -17.77 1.14 10.31
C ALA A 65 -18.93 1.32 9.32
N ASN A 66 -19.94 2.13 9.66
CA ASN A 66 -21.09 2.46 8.82
C ASN A 66 -20.86 3.66 7.89
N TRP A 67 -19.71 4.34 7.98
CA TRP A 67 -19.38 5.46 7.11
C TRP A 67 -18.74 4.98 5.81
N LYS A 68 -19.27 5.47 4.68
CA LYS A 68 -18.87 5.07 3.32
C LYS A 68 -18.42 6.30 2.53
N PRO A 69 -17.11 6.49 2.28
CA PRO A 69 -16.63 7.63 1.51
C PRO A 69 -17.09 7.61 0.06
N GLY A 70 -17.36 6.42 -0.51
CA GLY A 70 -17.86 6.25 -1.88
C GLY A 70 -19.29 6.77 -2.10
N LYS A 71 -20.13 6.80 -1.06
CA LYS A 71 -21.56 7.16 -1.17
C LYS A 71 -21.77 8.54 -1.82
N ILE A 72 -20.93 9.52 -1.50
CA ILE A 72 -21.06 10.86 -2.10
C ILE A 72 -20.68 10.87 -3.58
N LEU A 73 -19.73 10.01 -3.99
CA LEU A 73 -19.34 9.87 -5.39
C LEU A 73 -20.48 9.27 -6.21
N ASP A 74 -21.13 8.24 -5.66
CA ASP A 74 -22.29 7.58 -6.29
C ASP A 74 -23.48 8.55 -6.40
N GLN A 75 -23.79 9.28 -5.32
CA GLN A 75 -24.88 10.25 -5.28
C GLN A 75 -24.69 11.40 -6.27
N LEU A 76 -23.44 11.81 -6.51
CA LEU A 76 -23.10 12.88 -7.46
C LEU A 76 -22.87 12.35 -8.88
N GLY A 77 -22.99 11.03 -9.11
CA GLY A 77 -22.85 10.44 -10.44
C GLY A 77 -21.46 10.61 -11.04
N VAL A 78 -20.41 10.68 -10.22
CA VAL A 78 -19.04 11.01 -10.67
C VAL A 78 -18.55 10.09 -11.78
N GLY A 79 -18.90 8.79 -11.73
CA GLY A 79 -18.52 7.83 -12.77
C GLY A 79 -19.16 8.05 -14.15
N LYS A 80 -20.06 9.03 -14.30
CA LYS A 80 -20.70 9.42 -15.56
C LYS A 80 -20.20 10.75 -16.11
N LEU A 81 -19.33 11.44 -15.37
CA LEU A 81 -18.80 12.73 -15.79
C LEU A 81 -17.77 12.56 -16.89
N GLN A 82 -17.76 13.51 -17.82
CA GLN A 82 -16.71 13.68 -18.80
C GLN A 82 -15.66 14.65 -18.26
N ASP A 83 -14.44 14.59 -18.78
CA ASP A 83 -13.33 15.41 -18.29
C ASP A 83 -13.57 16.92 -18.47
N ASP A 84 -14.37 17.30 -19.48
CA ASP A 84 -14.75 18.68 -19.80
C ASP A 84 -16.13 19.07 -19.26
N ASP A 85 -16.74 18.25 -18.40
CA ASP A 85 -18.08 18.50 -17.88
C ASP A 85 -18.11 19.82 -17.07
N PRO A 86 -18.98 20.79 -17.44
CA PRO A 86 -19.05 22.08 -16.75
C PRO A 86 -19.50 21.98 -15.29
N GLN A 87 -20.09 20.85 -14.87
CA GLN A 87 -20.47 20.58 -13.48
C GLN A 87 -19.32 20.06 -12.63
N ALA A 88 -18.21 19.62 -13.24
CA ALA A 88 -17.08 19.02 -12.52
C ALA A 88 -16.58 19.91 -11.37
N PRO A 89 -16.37 21.23 -11.52
CA PRO A 89 -15.92 22.07 -10.39
C PRO A 89 -16.90 22.08 -9.21
N SER A 90 -18.21 22.14 -9.49
CA SER A 90 -19.26 22.14 -8.46
C SER A 90 -19.34 20.80 -7.73
N ILE A 91 -19.22 19.70 -8.47
CA ILE A 91 -19.21 18.35 -7.92
C ILE A 91 -17.97 18.14 -7.05
N MET A 92 -16.80 18.54 -7.51
CA MET A 92 -15.55 18.47 -6.75
C MET A 92 -15.63 19.28 -5.45
N ALA A 93 -16.25 20.45 -5.48
CA ALA A 93 -16.50 21.25 -4.27
C ALA A 93 -17.43 20.54 -3.28
N LYS A 94 -18.47 19.83 -3.75
CA LYS A 94 -19.38 19.03 -2.90
C LYS A 94 -18.65 17.85 -2.27
N ILE A 95 -17.85 17.12 -3.05
CA ILE A 95 -17.03 16.00 -2.56
C ILE A 95 -16.04 16.51 -1.50
N SER A 96 -15.30 17.57 -1.81
CA SER A 96 -14.34 18.17 -0.90
C SER A 96 -14.98 18.58 0.43
N ARG A 97 -16.15 19.25 0.40
CA ARG A 97 -16.89 19.58 1.63
C ARG A 97 -17.30 18.35 2.43
N ALA A 98 -17.84 17.33 1.78
CA ALA A 98 -18.26 16.10 2.46
C ALA A 98 -17.08 15.36 3.09
N TRP A 99 -15.96 15.25 2.37
CA TRP A 99 -14.74 14.58 2.81
C TRP A 99 -13.98 15.37 3.88
N GLN A 100 -14.05 16.70 3.88
CA GLN A 100 -13.55 17.53 4.99
C GLN A 100 -14.41 17.42 6.26
N ALA A 101 -15.67 16.99 6.13
CA ALA A 101 -16.58 16.74 7.26
C ALA A 101 -16.64 15.26 7.65
N ALA A 102 -15.68 14.45 7.21
CA ALA A 102 -15.69 13.02 7.44
C ALA A 102 -15.62 12.69 8.95
N PRO A 103 -16.50 11.79 9.46
CA PRO A 103 -16.58 11.49 10.87
C PRO A 103 -15.36 10.69 11.34
N VAL A 104 -14.93 10.96 12.57
CA VAL A 104 -13.83 10.24 13.21
C VAL A 104 -14.28 8.90 13.79
N MET A 105 -13.31 8.05 14.16
CA MET A 105 -13.53 6.75 14.78
C MET A 105 -14.47 6.85 16.00
N SER A 106 -15.35 5.87 16.17
CA SER A 106 -16.37 5.89 17.21
C SER A 106 -15.81 5.76 18.63
N LYS A 107 -14.66 5.10 18.78
CA LYS A 107 -14.01 4.89 20.07
C LYS A 107 -12.55 5.34 19.98
N PRO A 108 -12.10 6.25 20.87
CA PRO A 108 -10.68 6.55 21.01
C PRO A 108 -9.87 5.30 21.34
N ILE A 109 -8.62 5.27 20.88
CA ILE A 109 -7.68 4.20 21.22
C ILE A 109 -6.89 4.59 22.46
N ASP A 110 -6.79 3.64 23.38
CA ASP A 110 -5.96 3.75 24.55
C ASP A 110 -4.50 3.40 24.19
N GLY A 111 -3.55 4.19 24.71
CA GLY A 111 -2.13 3.94 24.49
C GLY A 111 -1.58 4.44 23.15
N ALA A 112 -0.43 3.89 22.75
CA ALA A 112 0.27 4.25 21.53
C ALA A 112 -0.13 3.33 20.37
N VAL A 113 -0.09 3.88 19.16
CA VAL A 113 -0.36 3.14 17.93
C VAL A 113 0.85 3.18 17.02
N ARG A 114 1.02 2.14 16.21
CA ARG A 114 1.86 2.15 15.02
C ARG A 114 0.94 2.24 13.80
N LEU A 115 1.16 3.21 12.92
CA LEU A 115 0.39 3.38 11.69
C LEU A 115 1.35 3.39 10.50
N THR A 116 1.06 2.56 9.50
CA THR A 116 1.83 2.51 8.25
C THR A 116 1.25 3.50 7.24
N GLY A 117 2.08 4.30 6.58
CA GLY A 117 1.60 5.22 5.54
C GLY A 117 2.74 5.92 4.80
N PHE A 118 2.41 6.93 4.02
CA PHE A 118 3.34 7.74 3.26
C PHE A 118 3.40 9.16 3.83
N ALA A 119 4.58 9.77 3.85
CA ALA A 119 4.76 11.11 4.38
C ALA A 119 4.56 12.17 3.29
N VAL A 120 3.58 13.06 3.49
CA VAL A 120 3.42 14.29 2.70
C VAL A 120 3.95 15.46 3.52
N MET A 121 4.83 16.28 2.94
CA MET A 121 5.35 17.46 3.62
C MET A 121 4.31 18.59 3.51
N PRO A 122 3.76 19.11 4.63
CA PRO A 122 2.72 20.16 4.62
C PRO A 122 3.25 21.56 4.33
N LYS A 123 4.57 21.68 4.10
CA LYS A 123 5.29 22.86 3.62
C LYS A 123 6.53 22.35 2.89
N ALA A 124 6.99 23.12 1.91
CA ALA A 124 8.27 22.87 1.27
C ALA A 124 9.41 22.88 2.32
N ALA A 125 10.24 21.84 2.30
CA ALA A 125 11.46 21.72 3.09
C ALA A 125 12.59 21.28 2.15
N ALA A 126 13.80 21.81 2.32
CA ALA A 126 14.92 21.50 1.44
C ALA A 126 15.37 20.04 1.58
N ASP A 127 15.71 19.61 2.81
CA ASP A 127 16.35 18.30 3.01
C ASP A 127 15.52 17.34 3.88
N ALA A 128 14.89 17.86 4.94
CA ALA A 128 14.16 17.04 5.90
C ALA A 128 13.10 17.86 6.65
N SER A 129 12.03 17.19 7.10
CA SER A 129 10.94 17.79 7.87
C SER A 129 10.72 17.05 9.18
N ASP A 130 10.33 17.76 10.23
CA ASP A 130 9.83 17.16 11.48
C ASP A 130 8.30 17.08 11.52
N THR A 131 7.61 17.58 10.49
CA THR A 131 6.16 17.66 10.42
C THR A 131 5.71 17.08 9.10
N VAL A 132 4.82 16.09 9.15
CA VAL A 132 4.30 15.42 7.96
C VAL A 132 2.79 15.23 8.09
N ILE A 133 2.10 15.11 6.97
CA ILE A 133 0.78 14.51 6.90
C ILE A 133 0.99 13.07 6.48
N LEU A 134 0.71 12.13 7.38
CA LEU A 134 0.71 10.72 7.05
C LEU A 134 -0.60 10.40 6.29
N VAL A 135 -0.47 9.67 5.19
CA VAL A 135 -1.57 9.29 4.30
C VAL A 135 -1.51 7.79 3.93
N PRO A 136 -2.63 7.17 3.56
CA PRO A 136 -2.68 5.72 3.34
C PRO A 136 -2.03 5.20 2.05
N TYR A 137 -1.75 6.07 1.08
CA TYR A 137 -1.24 5.67 -0.24
C TYR A 137 -0.29 6.71 -0.81
N TYR A 138 0.64 6.24 -1.64
CA TYR A 138 1.57 7.08 -2.36
C TYR A 138 0.84 8.04 -3.30
N GLY A 139 1.34 9.28 -3.38
CA GLY A 139 0.76 10.32 -4.22
C GLY A 139 -0.58 10.87 -3.73
N ALA A 140 -1.01 10.59 -2.50
CA ALA A 140 -2.13 11.33 -1.94
C ALA A 140 -1.81 12.84 -1.87
N CYS A 141 -2.84 13.68 -1.99
CA CYS A 141 -2.74 15.15 -1.97
C CYS A 141 -2.04 15.80 -3.18
N ILE A 142 -1.53 15.04 -4.16
CA ILE A 142 -1.07 15.59 -5.45
C ILE A 142 -2.22 15.75 -6.46
N HIS A 143 -3.32 15.03 -6.23
CA HIS A 143 -4.56 15.12 -7.00
C HIS A 143 -5.68 15.66 -6.11
N THR A 144 -6.65 16.33 -6.74
CA THR A 144 -7.84 16.85 -6.06
C THR A 144 -9.03 15.89 -6.25
N PRO A 145 -9.93 15.72 -5.26
CA PRO A 145 -9.83 16.28 -3.91
C PRO A 145 -8.82 15.48 -3.06
N PRO A 146 -8.21 16.10 -2.04
CA PRO A 146 -7.41 15.38 -1.05
C PRO A 146 -8.23 14.25 -0.39
N PRO A 147 -7.58 13.26 0.26
CA PRO A 147 -8.29 12.23 1.01
C PRO A 147 -9.27 12.82 2.04
N PRO A 148 -10.29 12.06 2.47
CA PRO A 148 -11.12 12.45 3.60
C PRO A 148 -10.32 12.84 4.84
N SER A 149 -10.82 13.79 5.64
CA SER A 149 -10.09 14.34 6.80
C SER A 149 -9.74 13.28 7.85
N ASN A 150 -10.56 12.24 7.94
CA ASN A 150 -10.36 11.07 8.81
C ASN A 150 -9.39 10.03 8.22
N GLN A 151 -8.82 10.27 7.05
CA GLN A 151 -7.82 9.45 6.36
C GLN A 151 -6.51 10.22 6.14
N MET A 152 -6.27 11.22 6.99
CA MET A 152 -5.05 12.00 7.05
C MET A 152 -4.68 12.12 8.54
N VAL A 153 -3.38 12.09 8.86
CA VAL A 153 -2.89 12.29 10.23
C VAL A 153 -1.77 13.31 10.23
N LEU A 154 -1.89 14.39 10.98
CA LEU A 154 -0.83 15.38 11.14
C LEU A 154 0.16 14.86 12.18
N VAL A 155 1.39 14.59 11.79
CA VAL A 155 2.40 13.96 12.64
C VAL A 155 3.52 14.95 12.90
N LYS A 156 3.85 15.16 14.18
CA LYS A 156 5.08 15.83 14.62
C LYS A 156 6.08 14.78 15.08
N LEU A 157 7.16 14.63 14.34
CA LEU A 157 8.22 13.63 14.54
C LEU A 157 9.28 14.14 15.53
N LYS A 158 9.82 13.23 16.35
CA LYS A 158 10.98 13.51 17.22
C LYS A 158 12.26 13.70 16.42
N GLN A 159 12.44 12.90 15.36
CA GLN A 159 13.56 12.97 14.44
C GLN A 159 13.04 13.36 13.06
N LYS A 160 13.72 14.32 12.42
CA LYS A 160 13.37 14.74 11.06
C LYS A 160 13.43 13.56 10.08
N ILE A 161 12.48 13.52 9.15
CA ILE A 161 12.45 12.58 8.03
C ILE A 161 13.00 13.26 6.78
N PRO A 162 13.92 12.62 6.02
CA PRO A 162 14.38 13.15 4.74
C PRO A 162 13.22 13.34 3.77
N THR A 163 13.26 14.42 2.98
CA THR A 163 12.22 14.72 1.98
C THR A 163 12.09 13.60 0.96
N THR A 164 13.16 12.88 0.64
CA THR A 164 13.20 11.72 -0.26
C THR A 164 12.36 10.52 0.20
N MET A 165 11.94 10.47 1.47
CA MET A 165 11.09 9.39 1.99
C MET A 165 9.62 9.50 1.57
N TYR A 166 9.20 10.61 0.94
CA TYR A 166 7.80 10.80 0.50
C TYR A 166 7.28 9.67 -0.42
N GLN A 167 8.18 9.03 -1.16
CA GLN A 167 7.89 7.94 -2.09
C GLN A 167 7.86 6.55 -1.45
N PHE A 168 8.27 6.43 -0.19
CA PHE A 168 8.36 5.15 0.50
C PHE A 168 7.42 5.10 1.71
N PRO A 169 6.84 3.94 1.99
CA PRO A 169 6.05 3.75 3.20
C PRO A 169 6.94 3.83 4.45
N ILE A 170 6.36 4.37 5.52
CA ILE A 170 6.96 4.46 6.84
C ILE A 170 6.01 3.91 7.89
N TRP A 171 6.58 3.40 8.98
CA TRP A 171 5.87 3.28 10.25
C TRP A 171 5.98 4.58 11.02
N VAL A 172 4.87 5.03 11.59
CA VAL A 172 4.82 6.10 12.58
C VAL A 172 4.27 5.54 13.88
N THR A 173 5.00 5.72 14.97
CA THR A 173 4.57 5.27 16.30
C THR A 173 4.37 6.44 17.25
N GLY A 174 3.21 6.49 17.92
CA GLY A 174 2.91 7.50 18.93
C GLY A 174 1.45 7.47 19.39
N LYS A 175 1.06 8.42 20.25
CA LYS A 175 -0.33 8.53 20.71
C LYS A 175 -1.19 9.23 19.67
N LEU A 176 -2.22 8.54 19.18
CA LEU A 176 -3.18 9.11 18.24
C LEU A 176 -4.20 9.99 18.98
N LEU A 177 -4.34 11.23 18.54
CA LEU A 177 -5.26 12.21 19.09
C LEU A 177 -6.34 12.53 18.06
N VAL A 178 -7.60 12.53 18.49
CA VAL A 178 -8.71 13.11 17.72
C VAL A 178 -8.64 14.63 17.88
N LYS A 179 -7.86 15.28 17.03
CA LYS A 179 -7.61 16.73 17.09
C LYS A 179 -7.53 17.28 15.68
N SER A 180 -8.58 18.00 15.29
CA SER A 180 -8.64 18.60 13.96
C SER A 180 -7.58 19.69 13.79
N SER A 181 -6.98 19.76 12.61
CA SER A 181 -6.02 20.80 12.20
C SER A 181 -6.27 21.18 10.75
N SER A 182 -6.09 22.46 10.43
CA SER A 182 -6.09 22.94 9.04
C SER A 182 -4.69 22.89 8.46
N THR A 183 -4.56 22.43 7.23
CA THR A 183 -3.30 22.37 6.47
C THR A 183 -3.50 22.93 5.06
N GLU A 184 -2.42 23.14 4.31
CA GLU A 184 -2.51 23.52 2.89
C GLU A 184 -3.20 22.46 2.02
N HIS A 185 -3.21 21.20 2.47
CA HIS A 185 -3.88 20.08 1.82
C HIS A 185 -5.30 19.84 2.33
N GLY A 186 -5.86 20.76 3.12
CA GLY A 186 -7.20 20.65 3.69
C GLY A 186 -7.21 20.26 5.17
N ARG A 187 -8.41 19.91 5.66
CA ARG A 187 -8.63 19.55 7.07
C ARG A 187 -8.11 18.14 7.35
N VAL A 188 -7.37 18.01 8.44
CA VAL A 188 -6.95 16.74 9.02
C VAL A 188 -7.70 16.53 10.34
N ALA A 189 -8.17 15.32 10.62
CA ALA A 189 -8.94 15.02 11.83
C ALA A 189 -8.09 14.46 12.99
N TYR A 190 -6.92 13.92 12.68
CA TYR A 190 -6.05 13.24 13.64
C TYR A 190 -4.69 13.89 13.76
N ARG A 191 -4.08 13.74 14.94
CA ARG A 191 -2.72 14.19 15.21
C ARG A 191 -1.93 13.15 15.99
N ILE A 192 -0.63 13.03 15.71
CA ILE A 192 0.32 12.33 16.58
C ILE A 192 1.45 13.29 16.91
N ASP A 193 1.66 13.54 18.21
CA ASP A 193 2.73 14.39 18.72
C ASP A 193 3.90 13.53 19.21
N ASN A 194 5.12 14.06 19.07
CA ASN A 194 6.36 13.40 19.50
C ASN A 194 6.46 11.96 18.98
N ALA A 195 6.12 11.74 17.71
CA ALA A 195 6.14 10.42 17.10
C ALA A 195 7.56 9.97 16.76
N THR A 196 7.82 8.66 16.81
CA THR A 196 8.98 8.06 16.14
C THR A 196 8.57 7.54 14.77
N TRP A 197 9.52 7.41 13.86
CA TRP A 197 9.28 6.83 12.54
C TRP A 197 10.40 5.90 12.12
N GLU A 198 10.07 4.93 11.28
CA GLU A 198 10.99 3.96 10.71
C GLU A 198 10.59 3.68 9.26
N PRO A 199 11.54 3.42 8.33
CA PRO A 199 11.21 2.93 7.01
C PRO A 199 10.42 1.61 7.08
N TYR A 200 9.33 1.51 6.35
CA TYR A 200 8.64 0.23 6.21
C TYR A 200 9.46 -0.69 5.28
N PRO A 201 9.73 -1.96 5.62
CA PRO A 201 10.53 -2.86 4.81
C PRO A 201 9.75 -3.42 3.59
N TYR A 202 9.29 -2.54 2.70
CA TYR A 202 8.36 -2.86 1.60
C TYR A 202 8.90 -3.87 0.58
N LEU A 203 10.22 -4.02 0.48
CA LEU A 203 10.85 -5.06 -0.36
C LEU A 203 10.64 -6.46 0.21
N LYS A 204 10.54 -6.58 1.54
CA LYS A 204 10.32 -7.84 2.24
C LYS A 204 8.84 -8.11 2.48
N TYR A 205 8.07 -7.06 2.76
CA TYR A 205 6.68 -7.16 3.18
C TYR A 205 5.73 -6.35 2.28
N PRO A 206 4.53 -6.88 1.97
CA PRO A 206 3.54 -6.13 1.19
C PRO A 206 3.23 -4.83 1.88
N ILE A 207 3.06 -3.75 1.14
CA ILE A 207 2.38 -2.59 1.71
C ILE A 207 0.94 -3.00 2.00
N PRO A 208 0.40 -2.75 3.21
CA PRO A 208 -1.00 -2.95 3.49
C PRO A 208 -1.85 -2.27 2.42
N LYS A 209 -2.73 -3.03 1.75
CA LYS A 209 -3.57 -2.46 0.71
C LYS A 209 -4.59 -1.54 1.36
N TYR A 210 -4.47 -0.24 1.09
CA TYR A 210 -5.54 0.69 1.37
C TYR A 210 -6.48 0.79 0.18
N GLN A 211 -7.77 0.57 0.44
CA GLN A 211 -8.84 0.88 -0.48
C GLN A 211 -9.87 1.69 0.29
N LEU A 212 -10.28 2.84 -0.27
CA LEU A 212 -11.45 3.55 0.23
C LEU A 212 -12.64 2.58 0.20
N PRO A 213 -13.37 2.41 1.31
CA PRO A 213 -14.59 1.61 1.28
C PRO A 213 -15.54 2.21 0.25
N ARG A 214 -15.93 1.37 -0.71
CA ARG A 214 -17.11 1.65 -1.52
C ARG A 214 -18.35 1.56 -0.62
#